data_AF-A0A8J6NAI6-F1
#
_entry.id   AF-A0A8J6NAI6-F1
#
_cell.length_a   1.000
_cell.length_b   1.000
_cell.length_c   1.000
_cell.angle_alpha   90.00
_cell.angle_beta   90.00
_cell.angle_gamma   90.00
#
_symmetry.space_group_name_H-M   'P 1'
#
loop_
_entity.id
_entity.type
_entity.pdbx_description
1 polymer ?
#
loop_
_entity_poly.entity_id
_entity_poly.type
_entity_poly.pdbx_seq_one_letter_code
_entity_poly.pdbx_strand_id
1 'polypeptide(L)'
;MTTKSTSTGSKVILGMGAIISLWVAAAFTGALYQVNWSVSELARQYMVATGMIKPLNTMVDFYTHIKGIEYLICVAFFVAFPVFFKYINKEKKGVKTTA
;
A
#
# COMPACT_ATOMS: atom_id res chain seq x y z
N MET A 1 -4.82 -13.87 -49.50
CA MET A 1 -4.08 -12.66 -49.08
C MET A 1 -3.25 -13.01 -47.85
N THR A 2 -1.96 -13.22 -48.02
CA THR A 2 -1.03 -13.63 -46.95
C THR A 2 -0.14 -12.45 -46.59
N THR A 3 -0.42 -11.83 -45.44
CA THR A 3 0.36 -10.72 -44.87
C THR A 3 1.74 -11.22 -44.44
N LYS A 4 2.77 -10.98 -45.26
CA LYS A 4 4.19 -11.15 -44.89
C LYS A 4 4.88 -9.78 -44.89
N SER A 5 4.78 -9.03 -43.79
CA SER A 5 5.69 -7.92 -43.49
C SER A 5 5.54 -7.44 -42.03
N THR A 6 5.96 -8.26 -41.06
CA THR A 6 5.84 -7.93 -39.61
C THR A 6 7.07 -8.36 -38.78
N SER A 7 8.17 -8.80 -39.39
CA SER A 7 9.36 -9.25 -38.63
C SER A 7 10.26 -8.08 -38.19
N THR A 8 10.48 -7.10 -39.08
CA THR A 8 11.38 -5.96 -38.81
C THR A 8 10.77 -4.97 -37.81
N GLY A 9 9.46 -4.69 -37.93
CA GLY A 9 8.76 -3.79 -37.01
C GLY A 9 8.73 -4.32 -35.57
N SER A 10 8.49 -5.62 -35.38
CA SER A 10 8.52 -6.23 -34.04
C SER A 10 9.91 -6.17 -33.39
N LYS A 11 10.99 -6.31 -34.17
CA LYS A 11 12.38 -6.18 -33.64
C LYS A 11 12.70 -4.76 -33.19
N VAL A 12 12.23 -3.75 -33.94
CA VAL A 12 12.41 -2.32 -33.58
C VAL A 12 11.63 -1.97 -32.32
N ILE A 13 10.38 -2.42 -32.21
CA ILE A 13 9.55 -2.20 -31.02
C ILE A 13 10.17 -2.86 -29.77
N LEU A 14 10.71 -4.09 -29.91
CA LEU A 14 11.41 -4.77 -28.82
C LEU A 14 12.68 -4.03 -28.39
N GLY A 15 13.49 -3.57 -29.35
CA GLY A 15 14.71 -2.80 -29.04
C GLY A 15 14.39 -1.48 -28.31
N MET A 16 13.38 -0.76 -28.77
CA MET A 16 12.96 0.49 -28.13
C MET A 16 12.37 0.26 -26.74
N GLY A 17 11.56 -0.80 -26.56
CA GLY A 17 11.03 -1.19 -25.26
C GLY A 17 12.13 -1.54 -24.25
N ALA A 18 13.20 -2.21 -24.68
CA ALA A 18 14.34 -2.54 -23.83
C ALA A 18 15.12 -1.30 -23.37
N ILE A 19 15.27 -0.31 -24.25
CA ILE A 19 15.94 0.96 -23.89
C ILE A 19 15.12 1.73 -22.86
N ILE A 20 13.80 1.80 -23.06
CA ILE A 20 12.90 2.49 -22.13
C ILE A 20 12.88 1.79 -20.78
N SER A 21 12.80 0.45 -20.74
CA SER A 21 12.78 -0.28 -19.47
C SER A 21 14.11 -0.14 -18.72
N LEU A 22 15.24 -0.11 -19.42
CA LEU A 22 16.55 0.13 -18.83
C LEU A 22 16.65 1.54 -18.22
N TRP A 23 16.11 2.55 -18.90
CA TRP A 23 16.04 3.91 -18.38
C TRP A 23 15.11 4.03 -17.16
N VAL A 24 13.92 3.41 -17.21
CA VAL A 24 12.97 3.39 -16.08
C VAL A 24 13.58 2.71 -14.86
N ALA A 25 14.26 1.57 -15.05
CA ALA A 25 14.93 0.87 -13.96
C ALA A 25 16.04 1.74 -13.33
N ALA A 26 16.82 2.44 -14.17
CA ALA A 26 17.87 3.34 -13.70
C ALA A 26 17.29 4.53 -12.91
N ALA A 27 16.23 5.18 -13.43
CA ALA A 27 15.56 6.30 -12.77
C ALA A 27 14.93 5.88 -11.43
N PHE A 28 14.25 4.73 -11.40
CA PHE A 28 13.64 4.20 -10.19
C PHE A 28 14.66 3.82 -9.12
N THR A 29 15.75 3.16 -9.52
CA THR A 29 16.84 2.80 -8.60
C THR A 29 17.56 4.05 -8.08
N GLY A 30 17.76 5.06 -8.93
CA GLY A 30 18.31 6.36 -8.52
C GLY A 30 17.42 7.06 -7.49
N ALA A 31 16.11 7.02 -7.67
CA ALA A 31 15.16 7.57 -6.70
C ALA A 31 15.19 6.81 -5.37
N LEU A 32 15.23 5.47 -5.39
CA LEU A 32 15.40 4.66 -4.17
C LEU A 32 16.72 4.95 -3.45
N TYR A 33 17.81 5.15 -4.20
CA TYR A 33 19.12 5.45 -3.64
C TYR A 33 19.13 6.78 -2.87
N GLN A 34 18.50 7.83 -3.43
CA GLN A 34 18.37 9.14 -2.75
C GLN A 34 17.61 9.05 -1.42
N VAL A 35 16.72 8.07 -1.29
CA VAL A 35 15.84 7.88 -0.14
C VAL A 35 16.30 6.72 0.75
N ASN A 36 17.58 6.35 0.69
CA ASN A 36 18.17 5.29 1.52
C ASN A 36 17.43 3.94 1.44
N TRP A 37 16.95 3.59 0.24
CA TRP A 37 16.16 2.38 -0.03
C TRP A 37 14.82 2.26 0.72
N SER A 38 14.30 3.36 1.27
CA SER A 38 13.01 3.39 1.95
C SER A 38 11.85 3.59 0.96
N VAL A 39 11.18 2.49 0.59
CA VAL A 39 10.01 2.50 -0.32
C VAL A 39 8.87 3.36 0.23
N SER A 40 8.67 3.35 1.55
CA SER A 40 7.65 4.15 2.23
C SER A 40 7.87 5.65 2.07
N GLU A 41 9.11 6.10 2.16
CA GLU A 41 9.47 7.51 2.02
C GLU A 41 9.41 7.96 0.55
N LEU A 42 9.80 7.10 -0.39
CA LEU A 42 9.59 7.35 -1.82
C LEU A 42 8.10 7.49 -2.16
N ALA A 43 7.26 6.62 -1.61
CA ALA A 43 5.81 6.71 -1.76
C ALA A 43 5.23 7.96 -1.09
N ARG A 44 5.75 8.35 0.09
CA ARG A 44 5.37 9.60 0.76
C ARG A 44 5.70 10.81 -0.09
N GLN A 45 6.92 10.89 -0.62
CA GLN A 45 7.36 11.98 -1.49
C GLN A 45 6.52 12.04 -2.77
N TYR A 46 6.20 10.89 -3.36
CA TYR A 46 5.29 10.80 -4.50
C TYR A 46 3.90 11.33 -4.16
N MET A 47 3.29 10.88 -3.05
CA MET A 47 1.97 11.33 -2.61
C MET A 47 1.92 12.82 -2.24
N VAL A 48 3.02 13.37 -1.72
CA VAL A 48 3.14 14.80 -1.47
C VAL A 48 3.27 15.56 -2.79
N ALA A 49 4.08 15.08 -3.73
CA ALA A 49 4.29 15.71 -5.04
C ALA A 49 3.02 15.69 -5.92
N THR A 50 2.20 14.64 -5.83
CA THR A 50 0.89 14.56 -6.50
C THR A 50 -0.20 15.35 -5.79
N GLY A 51 0.08 15.91 -4.60
CA GLY A 51 -0.88 16.67 -3.81
C GLY A 51 -1.90 15.82 -3.05
N MET A 52 -1.73 14.50 -3.00
CA MET A 52 -2.59 13.57 -2.25
C MET A 52 -2.40 13.68 -0.74
N ILE A 53 -1.19 14.02 -0.28
CA ILE A 53 -0.88 14.24 1.13
C ILE A 53 -0.38 15.67 1.31
N LYS A 54 -1.01 16.42 2.21
CA LYS A 54 -0.53 17.75 2.63
C LYS A 54 0.40 17.59 3.84
N PRO A 55 1.56 18.28 3.87
CA PRO A 55 2.38 18.33 5.06
C PRO A 55 1.61 19.02 6.20
N LEU A 56 1.59 18.41 7.37
CA LEU A 56 1.04 18.99 8.60
C LEU A 56 2.01 20.10 9.05
N ASN A 57 1.63 21.36 8.83
CA ASN A 57 2.52 22.50 9.06
C ASN A 57 2.29 23.21 10.41
N THR A 58 1.26 22.83 11.18
CA THR A 58 0.93 23.48 12.45
C THR A 58 0.68 22.48 13.57
N MET A 59 1.03 22.85 14.81
CA MET A 59 0.83 22.03 16.01
C MET A 59 -0.64 21.64 16.22
N VAL A 60 -1.58 22.50 15.80
CA VAL A 60 -3.02 22.27 15.91
C VAL A 60 -3.49 21.16 14.95
N ASP A 61 -2.90 21.11 13.75
CA ASP A 61 -3.20 20.08 12.74
C ASP A 61 -2.71 18.70 13.21
N PHE A 62 -1.50 18.64 13.79
CA PHE A 62 -0.98 17.43 14.43
C PHE A 62 -1.88 16.95 15.57
N TYR A 63 -2.30 17.84 16.47
CA TYR A 63 -3.14 17.46 17.59
C TYR A 63 -4.52 16.93 17.15
N THR A 64 -5.10 17.55 16.13
CA THR A 64 -6.36 17.10 15.53
C THR A 64 -6.21 15.71 14.91
N HIS A 65 -5.11 15.45 14.21
CA HIS A 65 -4.85 14.15 13.61
C HIS A 65 -4.63 13.04 14.65
N ILE A 66 -3.85 13.31 15.71
CA ILE A 66 -3.64 12.36 16.80
C ILE A 66 -4.95 12.06 17.54
N LYS A 67 -5.74 13.09 17.83
CA LYS A 67 -7.05 12.92 18.46
C LYS A 67 -8.04 12.17 17.56
N GLY A 68 -7.98 12.40 16.25
CA GLY A 68 -8.76 11.64 15.26
C GLY A 68 -8.41 10.14 15.28
N ILE A 69 -7.11 9.81 15.33
CA ILE A 69 -6.64 8.42 15.44
C ILE A 69 -7.09 7.79 16.77
N GLU A 70 -7.04 8.53 17.87
CA GLU A 70 -7.51 8.07 19.18
C GLU A 70 -8.97 7.61 19.10
N TYR A 71 -9.86 8.40 18.49
CA TYR A 71 -11.25 8.01 18.30
C TYR A 71 -11.42 6.75 17.44
N LEU A 72 -10.64 6.59 16.37
CA LEU A 72 -10.68 5.39 15.52
C LEU A 72 -10.26 4.14 16.30
N ILE A 73 -9.19 4.25 17.09
CA ILE A 73 -8.71 3.16 17.94
C ILE A 73 -9.75 2.82 19.01
N CYS A 74 -10.37 3.82 19.66
CA CYS A 74 -11.44 3.60 20.63
C CYS A 74 -12.61 2.82 20.02
N VAL A 75 -13.07 3.18 18.82
CA VAL A 75 -14.15 2.46 18.12
C VAL A 75 -13.70 1.04 17.76
N ALA A 76 -12.47 0.85 17.28
CA ALA A 76 -11.94 -0.46 16.97
C ALA A 76 -11.89 -1.37 18.21
N PHE A 77 -11.42 -0.87 19.35
CA PHE A 77 -11.41 -1.60 20.62
C PHE A 77 -12.83 -1.88 21.13
N PHE A 78 -13.76 -0.94 20.98
CA PHE A 78 -15.15 -1.12 21.40
C PHE A 78 -15.84 -2.27 20.66
N VAL A 79 -15.47 -2.55 19.41
CA VAL A 79 -15.98 -3.69 18.64
C VAL A 79 -15.15 -4.95 18.86
N ALA A 80 -13.82 -4.83 18.86
CA ALA A 80 -12.92 -5.97 19.01
C ALA A 80 -13.07 -6.66 20.36
N PHE A 81 -13.23 -5.89 21.45
CA PHE A 81 -13.33 -6.41 22.80
C PHE A 81 -14.55 -7.32 23.04
N PRO A 82 -15.81 -6.93 22.71
CA PRO A 82 -16.96 -7.82 22.86
C PRO A 82 -16.91 -9.02 21.91
N VAL A 83 -16.36 -8.87 20.71
CA VAL A 83 -16.16 -9.99 19.77
C VAL A 83 -15.17 -11.00 20.36
N PHE A 84 -14.06 -10.52 20.91
CA PHE A 84 -13.06 -11.35 21.57
C PHE A 84 -13.62 -12.04 22.82
N PHE A 85 -14.39 -11.33 23.64
CA PHE A 85 -15.05 -11.90 24.81
C PHE A 85 -16.06 -12.99 24.43
N LYS A 86 -16.85 -12.77 23.38
CA LYS A 86 -17.75 -13.79 22.82
C LYS A 86 -17.00 -14.99 22.26
N TYR A 87 -15.81 -14.79 21.71
CA TYR A 87 -14.97 -15.86 21.19
C TYR A 87 -14.43 -16.76 22.32
N ILE A 88 -13.94 -16.18 23.42
CA ILE A 88 -13.43 -16.93 24.57
C ILE A 88 -14.56 -17.62 25.34
N ASN A 89 -15.67 -16.94 25.61
CA ASN A 89 -16.79 -17.50 26.37
C ASN A 89 -17.70 -18.41 25.55
N LYS A 90 -17.31 -18.75 24.33
CA LYS A 90 -17.97 -19.80 23.56
C LYS A 90 -17.51 -21.15 24.13
N GLU A 91 -17.96 -21.45 25.34
CA GLU A 91 -17.70 -22.73 25.97
C GLU A 91 -18.15 -23.87 25.03
N LYS A 92 -17.30 -24.90 24.98
CA LYS A 92 -17.49 -26.13 24.22
C LYS A 92 -18.90 -26.64 24.49
N LYS A 93 -19.80 -26.54 23.50
CA LYS A 93 -21.14 -27.16 23.58
C LYS A 93 -20.94 -28.60 24.05
N GLY A 94 -21.31 -28.86 25.30
CA GLY A 94 -21.20 -30.17 25.93
C GLY A 94 -21.82 -31.19 25.01
N VAL A 95 -21.00 -32.17 24.60
CA VAL A 95 -21.47 -33.36 23.93
C VAL A 95 -22.53 -33.97 24.84
N LYS A 96 -23.78 -34.02 24.37
CA LYS A 96 -24.84 -34.71 25.08
C LYS A 96 -24.48 -36.19 25.12
N THR A 97 -23.94 -36.66 26.22
CA THR A 97 -23.93 -38.09 26.54
C THR A 97 -25.35 -38.46 26.92
N THR A 98 -26.11 -38.97 25.94
CA THR A 98 -27.37 -39.68 26.20
C THR A 98 -27.03 -40.96 26.94
N ALA A 99 -27.58 -41.10 28.15
CA ALA A 99 -27.57 -42.32 28.95
C ALA A 99 -28.52 -43.37 28.36
#